data_AF-A0A432WHC2-F1
#
_entry.id   AF-A0A432WHC2-F1
#
_cell.length_a   1.000
_cell.length_b   1.000
_cell.length_c   1.000
_cell.angle_alpha   90.00
_cell.angle_beta   90.00
_cell.angle_gamma   90.00
#
_symmetry.space_group_name_H-M   'P 1'
#
loop_
_entity.id
_entity.type
_entity.pdbx_description
1 polymer ?
#
loop_
_entity_poly.entity_id
_entity_poly.type
_entity_poly.pdbx_seq_one_letter_code
_entity_poly.pdbx_strand_id
1 'polypeptide(L)'
;MFELRWFKTFIWTLATFFAILFVLPLAYELFVIATPEMDASAERNSRQLVQFTSNIFSWVALFLGCLVAWNQRQTHIRRERLHKRVIERTREKRRQAREAQYEKLYGKKPPKGRSTS
;
A
#
# COMPACT_ATOMS: atom_id res chain seq x y z
N MET A 1 -8.72 0.23 -10.93
CA MET A 1 -9.14 1.05 -9.77
C MET A 1 -8.20 0.95 -8.55
N PHE A 2 -7.52 -0.17 -8.26
CA PHE A 2 -6.76 -0.34 -7.01
C PHE A 2 -5.35 0.27 -6.99
N GLU A 3 -4.71 0.47 -8.13
CA GLU A 3 -3.45 1.24 -8.21
C GLU A 3 -3.62 2.66 -7.66
N LEU A 4 -4.78 3.28 -7.89
CA LEU A 4 -5.12 4.58 -7.33
C LEU A 4 -5.13 4.59 -5.80
N ARG A 5 -5.58 3.50 -5.15
CA ARG A 5 -5.63 3.45 -3.68
C ARG A 5 -4.25 3.37 -3.08
N TRP A 6 -3.38 2.50 -3.61
CA TRP A 6 -1.99 2.39 -3.15
C TRP A 6 -1.25 3.70 -3.36
N PHE A 7 -1.35 4.28 -4.57
CA PHE A 7 -0.75 5.56 -4.91
C PHE A 7 -1.29 6.70 -4.04
N LYS A 8 -2.59 6.70 -3.73
CA LYS A 8 -3.19 7.68 -2.80
C LYS A 8 -2.65 7.54 -1.38
N THR A 9 -2.49 6.33 -0.84
CA THR A 9 -1.85 6.14 0.47
C THR A 9 -0.40 6.56 0.45
N PHE A 10 0.34 6.26 -0.63
CA PHE A 10 1.74 6.64 -0.77
C PHE A 10 1.91 8.17 -0.83
N ILE A 11 1.10 8.86 -1.64
CA ILE A 11 1.06 10.33 -1.69
C ILE A 11 0.68 10.89 -0.33
N TRP A 12 -0.31 10.32 0.36
CA TRP A 12 -0.68 10.78 1.69
C TRP A 12 0.48 10.64 2.66
N THR A 13 1.14 9.48 2.73
CA THR A 13 2.30 9.29 3.60
C THR A 13 3.46 10.22 3.25
N LEU A 14 3.67 10.51 1.97
CA LEU A 14 4.67 11.47 1.52
C LEU A 14 4.29 12.90 1.91
N ALA A 15 3.02 13.28 1.78
CA ALA A 15 2.50 14.55 2.21
C ALA A 15 2.61 14.71 3.74
N THR A 16 2.31 13.67 4.52
CA THR A 16 2.47 13.69 5.97
C THR A 16 3.94 13.78 6.36
N PHE A 17 4.85 13.11 5.64
CA PHE A 17 6.29 13.24 5.83
C PHE A 17 6.74 14.70 5.67
N PHE A 18 6.39 15.32 4.55
CA PHE A 18 6.75 16.71 4.30
C PHE A 18 6.06 17.67 5.28
N ALA A 19 4.81 17.40 5.64
CA ALA A 19 4.11 18.19 6.66
C ALA A 19 4.86 18.13 7.99
N ILE A 20 5.25 16.96 8.49
CA ILE A 20 6.00 16.84 9.75
C ILE A 20 7.36 17.54 9.63
N LEU A 21 8.08 17.29 8.53
CA LEU A 21 9.43 17.80 8.31
C LEU A 21 9.48 19.34 8.28
N PHE A 22 8.49 19.98 7.64
CA PHE A 22 8.45 21.44 7.47
C PHE A 22 7.58 22.17 8.49
N VAL A 23 6.47 21.59 8.94
CA VAL A 23 5.53 22.27 9.86
C VAL A 23 6.09 22.32 11.28
N LEU A 24 6.78 21.29 11.78
CA LEU A 24 7.35 21.34 13.14
C LEU A 24 8.40 22.45 13.30
N PRO A 25 9.42 22.56 12.43
CA PRO A 25 10.40 23.64 12.53
C PRO A 25 9.77 25.02 12.36
N LEU A 26 8.80 25.14 11.45
CA LEU A 26 8.15 26.42 11.15
C LEU A 26 7.21 26.87 12.28
N ALA A 27 6.49 25.91 12.90
CA ALA A 27 5.69 26.17 14.10
C ALA A 27 6.58 26.58 15.28
N TYR A 28 7.76 25.98 15.41
CA TYR A 28 8.73 26.38 16.43
C TYR A 28 9.27 27.78 16.18
N GLU A 29 9.60 28.17 14.94
CA GLU A 29 10.00 29.54 14.66
C GLU A 29 8.90 30.56 14.95
N LEU A 30 7.64 30.26 14.60
CA LEU A 30 6.50 31.10 14.97
C LEU A 30 6.35 31.23 16.49
N PHE A 31 6.61 30.16 17.25
CA PHE A 31 6.59 30.19 18.70
C PHE A 31 7.71 31.06 19.27
N VAL A 32 8.94 30.93 18.76
CA VAL A 32 10.08 31.77 19.18
C VAL A 32 9.83 33.25 18.87
N ILE A 33 9.26 33.57 17.71
CA ILE A 33 8.90 34.96 17.36
C ILE A 33 7.81 35.51 18.29
N ALA A 34 6.87 34.68 18.72
CA ALA A 34 5.76 35.09 19.57
C ALA A 34 6.12 35.19 21.07
N THR A 35 7.20 34.55 21.53
CA THR A 35 7.58 34.52 22.95
C THR A 35 8.86 35.33 23.17
N PRO A 36 8.83 36.50 23.82
CA PRO A 36 10.04 37.27 24.07
C PRO A 36 10.82 36.67 25.26
N GLU A 37 12.15 36.74 25.15
CA GLU A 37 13.16 36.35 26.15
C GLU A 37 13.40 34.85 26.37
N MET A 38 13.97 34.18 25.36
CA MET A 38 14.79 32.98 25.60
C MET A 38 16.27 33.34 25.51
N ASP A 39 17.06 32.87 26.47
CA ASP A 39 18.51 33.00 26.45
C ASP A 39 19.08 32.37 25.17
N ALA A 40 20.04 33.04 24.52
CA ALA A 40 20.53 32.66 23.18
C ALA A 40 21.13 31.24 23.15
N SER A 41 21.62 30.76 24.30
CA SER A 41 22.11 29.40 24.51
C SER A 41 20.96 28.38 24.48
N ALA A 42 19.84 28.70 25.15
CA ALA A 42 18.65 27.88 25.22
C ALA A 42 17.94 27.82 23.87
N GLU A 43 17.89 28.92 23.11
CA GLU A 43 17.27 29.00 21.78
C GLU A 43 17.99 28.11 20.74
N ARG A 44 19.32 28.07 20.77
CA ARG A 44 20.11 27.19 19.87
C ARG A 44 19.87 25.71 20.17
N ASN A 45 19.93 25.33 21.45
CA ASN A 45 19.74 23.94 21.85
C ASN A 45 18.32 23.44 21.55
N SER A 46 17.31 24.27 21.81
CA SER A 46 15.91 23.94 21.51
C SER A 46 15.63 23.86 20.01
N ARG A 47 16.21 24.75 19.19
CA ARG A 47 16.11 24.66 17.72
C ARG A 47 16.75 23.38 17.18
N GLN A 48 17.90 23.00 17.74
CA GLN A 48 18.60 21.77 17.35
C GLN A 48 17.81 20.52 17.77
N LEU A 49 17.22 20.53 18.97
CA LEU A 49 16.29 19.50 19.43
C LEU A 49 15.09 19.36 18.49
N VAL A 50 14.42 20.47 18.16
CA VAL A 50 13.26 20.46 17.26
C VAL A 50 13.62 19.95 15.88
N GLN A 51 14.78 20.31 15.33
CA GLN A 51 15.27 19.75 14.07
C GLN A 51 15.49 18.24 14.16
N PHE A 52 16.16 17.75 15.22
CA PHE A 52 16.36 16.32 15.42
C PHE A 52 15.04 15.57 15.59
N THR A 53 14.13 16.09 16.41
CA THR A 53 12.81 15.50 16.64
C THR A 53 12.01 15.48 15.35
N SER A 54 11.93 16.59 14.61
CA SER A 54 11.26 16.65 13.31
C SER A 54 11.82 15.61 12.34
N ASN A 55 13.15 15.50 12.25
CA ASN A 55 13.79 14.55 11.36
C ASN A 55 13.46 13.09 11.75
N ILE A 56 13.60 12.72 13.03
CA ILE A 56 13.28 11.37 13.52
C ILE A 56 11.82 11.03 13.26
N PHE A 57 10.88 11.91 13.62
CA PHE A 57 9.45 11.67 13.39
C PHE A 57 9.10 11.57 11.90
N SER A 58 9.77 12.35 11.06
CA SER A 58 9.63 12.26 9.60
C SER A 58 10.06 10.88 9.10
N TRP A 59 11.26 10.42 9.48
CA TRP A 59 11.73 9.08 9.10
C TRP A 59 10.81 7.96 9.60
N VAL A 60 10.30 8.06 10.83
CA VAL A 60 9.35 7.10 11.39
C VAL A 60 8.05 7.07 10.58
N ALA A 61 7.51 8.23 10.21
CA ALA A 61 6.30 8.31 9.39
C ALA A 61 6.51 7.69 7.99
N LEU A 62 7.68 7.91 7.38
CA LEU A 62 8.03 7.31 6.09
C LEU A 62 8.18 5.79 6.20
N PHE A 63 8.82 5.30 7.26
CA PHE A 63 9.03 3.87 7.48
C PHE A 63 7.71 3.13 7.74
N LEU A 64 6.84 3.70 8.57
CA LEU A 64 5.50 3.18 8.81
C LEU A 64 4.65 3.20 7.53
N GLY A 65 4.72 4.28 6.75
CA GLY A 65 4.04 4.38 5.47
C GLY A 65 4.48 3.28 4.49
N CYS A 66 5.79 3.06 4.38
CA CYS A 66 6.36 1.97 3.58
C CYS A 66 5.91 0.59 4.06
N LEU A 67 5.90 0.33 5.37
CA LEU A 67 5.44 -0.94 5.94
C LEU A 67 3.96 -1.21 5.63
N VAL A 68 3.10 -0.19 5.77
CA VAL A 68 1.67 -0.31 5.44
C VAL A 68 1.48 -0.59 3.95
N ALA A 69 2.18 0.15 3.09
CA ALA A 69 2.17 -0.06 1.64
C ALA A 69 2.64 -1.48 1.27
N TRP A 70 3.67 -1.99 1.93
CA TRP A 70 4.19 -3.35 1.74
C TRP A 70 3.19 -4.42 2.17
N ASN A 71 2.57 -4.26 3.34
CA ASN A 71 1.56 -5.19 3.84
C ASN A 71 0.34 -5.25 2.92
N GLN A 72 -0.12 -4.09 2.41
CA GLN A 72 -1.20 -4.05 1.43
C GLN A 72 -0.84 -4.85 0.16
N ARG A 73 0.38 -4.70 -0.35
CA ARG A 73 0.88 -5.44 -1.53
C ARG A 73 0.92 -6.95 -1.28
N GLN A 74 1.41 -7.39 -0.12
CA GLN A 74 1.42 -8.80 0.29
C GLN A 74 0.01 -9.39 0.35
N THR A 75 -0.94 -8.68 0.97
CA THR A 75 -2.34 -9.15 1.02
C THR A 75 -2.98 -9.26 -0.36
N HIS A 76 -2.62 -8.37 -1.29
CA HIS A 76 -3.12 -8.44 -2.67
C HIS A 76 -2.63 -9.70 -3.39
N ILE A 77 -1.32 -9.96 -3.34
CA ILE A 77 -0.72 -11.15 -3.97
C ILE A 77 -1.34 -12.43 -3.40
N ARG A 78 -1.61 -12.48 -2.09
CA ARG A 78 -2.31 -13.62 -1.46
C ARG A 78 -3.74 -13.79 -1.98
N ARG A 79 -4.49 -12.69 -2.13
CA ARG A 79 -5.87 -12.73 -2.66
C ARG A 79 -5.90 -13.16 -4.12
N GLU A 80 -5.00 -12.67 -4.96
CA GLU A 80 -4.93 -13.07 -6.37
C GLU A 80 -4.61 -14.56 -6.53
N ARG A 81 -3.68 -15.10 -5.72
CA ARG A 81 -3.36 -16.54 -5.75
C ARG A 81 -4.56 -17.40 -5.35
N LEU A 82 -5.35 -16.97 -4.36
CA LEU A 82 -6.57 -17.68 -3.97
C LEU A 82 -7.64 -17.58 -5.05
N HIS A 83 -7.84 -16.40 -5.63
CA HIS A 83 -8.86 -16.20 -6.66
C HIS A 83 -8.56 -16.99 -7.93
N LYS A 84 -7.29 -17.06 -8.35
CA LYS A 84 -6.86 -17.91 -9.48
C LYS A 84 -7.18 -19.38 -9.24
N ARG A 85 -6.86 -19.93 -8.06
CA ARG A 85 -7.17 -21.34 -7.73
C ARG A 85 -8.68 -21.63 -7.71
N VAL A 86 -9.50 -20.69 -7.22
CA VAL A 86 -10.95 -20.85 -7.22
C VAL A 86 -11.52 -20.82 -8.65
N ILE A 87 -11.01 -19.92 -9.50
CA ILE A 87 -11.42 -19.82 -10.91
C ILE A 87 -11.01 -21.07 -11.70
N GLU A 88 -9.80 -21.59 -11.47
CA GLU A 88 -9.32 -22.84 -12.09
C GLU A 88 -10.21 -24.03 -11.71
N ARG A 89 -10.47 -24.24 -10.41
CA ARG A 89 -11.39 -25.30 -9.95
C ARG A 89 -12.79 -25.17 -10.55
N THR A 90 -13.29 -23.95 -10.71
CA THR A 90 -14.61 -23.70 -11.30
C THR A 90 -14.61 -23.99 -12.80
N ARG A 91 -13.53 -23.66 -13.52
CA ARG A 91 -13.36 -23.99 -14.93
C ARG A 91 -13.24 -25.50 -15.15
N GLU A 92 -12.50 -26.21 -14.30
CA GLU A 92 -12.38 -27.66 -14.35
C GLU A 92 -13.72 -28.37 -14.14
N LYS A 93 -14.49 -27.97 -13.12
CA LYS A 93 -15.84 -28.51 -12.89
C LYS A 93 -16.78 -28.26 -14.06
N ARG A 94 -16.72 -27.06 -14.66
CA ARG A 94 -17.51 -26.74 -15.87
C ARG A 94 -17.08 -27.54 -17.09
N ARG A 95 -15.77 -27.80 -17.26
CA ARG A 95 -15.26 -28.69 -18.33
C ARG A 95 -15.74 -30.12 -18.12
N GLN A 96 -15.61 -30.67 -16.92
CA GLN A 96 -16.10 -32.01 -16.60
C GLN A 96 -17.61 -32.15 -16.81
N ALA A 97 -18.41 -31.15 -16.43
CA ALA A 97 -19.85 -31.16 -16.66
C ALA A 97 -20.20 -31.16 -18.16
N ARG A 98 -19.46 -30.42 -18.98
CA ARG A 98 -19.62 -30.39 -20.44
C ARG A 98 -19.18 -31.70 -21.09
N GLU A 99 -18.08 -32.29 -20.65
CA GLU A 99 -17.61 -33.60 -21.11
C GLU A 99 -18.63 -34.70 -20.78
N ALA A 100 -19.17 -34.70 -19.55
CA ALA A 100 -20.20 -35.66 -19.14
C ALA A 100 -21.53 -35.47 -19.90
N GLN A 101 -21.94 -34.24 -20.20
CA GLN A 101 -23.10 -33.99 -21.07
C GLN A 101 -22.83 -34.46 -22.51
N TYR A 102 -21.66 -34.18 -23.06
CA TYR A 102 -21.30 -34.59 -24.42
C TYR A 102 -21.27 -36.12 -24.55
N GLU A 103 -20.72 -36.82 -23.55
CA GLU A 103 -20.70 -38.28 -23.50
C GLU A 103 -22.12 -38.87 -23.43
N LYS A 104 -23.04 -38.26 -22.67
CA LYS A 104 -24.46 -38.65 -22.64
C LYS A 104 -25.19 -38.42 -23.97
N LEU A 105 -24.89 -37.32 -24.67
CA LEU A 105 -25.56 -36.96 -25.93
C LEU A 105 -25.03 -37.74 -27.14
N TYR A 106 -23.74 -38.05 -27.18
CA TYR A 106 -23.07 -38.61 -28.36
C TYR A 106 -22.46 -40.00 -28.14
N GLY A 107 -22.52 -40.56 -26.93
CA GLY A 107 -21.98 -41.88 -26.59
C GLY A 107 -20.46 -42.00 -26.76
N LYS A 108 -19.75 -40.88 -26.98
CA LYS A 108 -18.31 -40.81 -27.22
C LYS A 108 -17.73 -39.59 -26.51
N LYS A 109 -16.48 -39.71 -26.05
CA LYS A 109 -15.76 -38.60 -25.42
C LYS A 109 -15.43 -37.51 -26.46
N PRO A 110 -15.51 -36.22 -26.11
CA PRO A 110 -15.21 -35.14 -27.04
C PRO A 110 -13.73 -35.19 -27.47
N PRO A 111 -13.41 -34.84 -28.73
CA PRO A 111 -12.04 -34.86 -29.21
C PRO A 111 -11.18 -33.86 -28.43
N LYS A 112 -10.19 -34.37 -27.69
CA LYS A 112 -9.16 -33.55 -27.05
C LYS A 112 -8.34 -32.88 -28.15
N GLY A 113 -8.55 -31.58 -28.39
CA GLY A 113 -7.58 -30.80 -29.17
C GLY A 113 -8.09 -29.79 -30.21
N ARG A 114 -9.34 -29.32 -30.19
CA ARG A 114 -9.69 -28.07 -30.90
C ARG A 114 -10.08 -26.99 -29.90
N SER A 115 -9.09 -26.41 -29.24
CA SER A 115 -9.16 -24.98 -28.92
C SER A 115 -8.88 -24.25 -30.24
N THR A 116 -9.94 -23.86 -30.95
CA THR A 116 -9.80 -22.81 -31.95
C THR A 116 -9.28 -21.57 -31.25
N SER A 117 -8.07 -21.20 -31.67
CA SER A 117 -7.44 -19.89 -31.58
C SER A 117 -8.43 -18.74 -31.76
#